data_AF-A0A401UWS8-F1
#
_entry.id   AF-A0A401UWS8-F1
#
_cell.length_a   1.000
_cell.length_b   1.000
_cell.length_c   1.000
_cell.angle_alpha   90.00
_cell.angle_beta   90.00
_cell.angle_gamma   90.00
#
_symmetry.space_group_name_H-M   'P 1'
#
loop_
_entity.id
_entity.type
_entity.pdbx_description
1 polymer ?
#
loop_
_entity_poly.entity_id
_entity_poly.type
_entity_poly.pdbx_seq_one_letter_code
_entity_poly.pdbx_strand_id
1 'polypeptide(L)'
;MDTARRVLEYTGGTLVMPMTVLVEAYWREIADGLADHGIPVRHVVLHADRATLLARIAGEHAVPSPFRLQYVDAYAEAARTWLHAAAEVVDTTHLTPDEVAGQVVAAVAAAPAGVSSPSTTA
;
A
#
# COMPACT_ATOMS: atom_id res chain seq x y z
N MET A 1 -16.66 5.41 1.92
CA MET A 1 -16.33 3.99 1.65
C MET A 1 -17.30 3.30 0.70
N ASP A 2 -18.52 3.83 0.49
CA ASP A 2 -19.51 3.25 -0.44
C ASP A 2 -19.01 2.98 -1.87
N THR A 3 -18.09 3.79 -2.39
CA THR A 3 -17.55 3.62 -3.75
C THR A 3 -16.67 2.38 -3.88
N ALA A 4 -15.81 2.07 -2.90
CA ALA A 4 -14.93 0.90 -2.97
C ALA A 4 -15.72 -0.42 -2.93
N ARG A 5 -16.74 -0.48 -2.07
CA ARG A 5 -17.69 -1.61 -2.03
C ARG A 5 -18.40 -1.79 -3.37
N ARG A 6 -18.92 -0.71 -3.95
CA ARG A 6 -19.68 -0.77 -5.20
C ARG A 6 -18.81 -1.18 -6.40
N VAL A 7 -17.53 -0.83 -6.37
CA VAL A 7 -16.54 -1.31 -7.37
C VAL A 7 -16.20 -2.79 -7.12
N LEU A 8 -16.04 -3.24 -5.88
CA LEU A 8 -15.73 -4.63 -5.56
C LEU A 8 -16.90 -5.56 -5.91
N GLU A 9 -18.14 -5.17 -5.58
CA GLU A 9 -19.37 -5.88 -5.95
C GLU A 9 -19.56 -5.95 -7.48
N TYR A 10 -19.08 -4.95 -8.22
CA TYR A 10 -19.16 -4.91 -9.67
C TYR A 10 -18.05 -5.70 -10.38
N THR A 11 -16.88 -5.85 -9.76
CA THR A 11 -15.70 -6.49 -10.38
C THR A 11 -15.52 -7.96 -10.00
N GLY A 12 -16.05 -8.40 -8.85
CA GLY A 12 -15.96 -9.79 -8.38
C GLY A 12 -14.52 -10.30 -8.17
N GLY A 13 -13.52 -9.41 -8.17
CA GLY A 13 -12.09 -9.73 -8.18
C GLY A 13 -11.28 -8.89 -7.20
N THR A 14 -9.96 -8.86 -7.39
CA THR A 14 -9.05 -8.07 -6.53
C THR A 14 -9.08 -6.59 -6.91
N LEU A 15 -9.33 -5.70 -5.94
CA LEU A 15 -9.22 -4.26 -6.10
C LEU A 15 -7.82 -3.78 -5.68
N VAL A 16 -7.09 -3.13 -6.58
CA VAL A 16 -5.81 -2.48 -6.28
C VAL A 16 -6.04 -0.98 -6.12
N MET A 17 -5.60 -0.39 -5.01
CA MET A 17 -5.78 1.03 -4.69
C MET A 17 -4.42 1.74 -4.49
N PRO A 18 -3.80 2.29 -5.55
CA PRO A 18 -2.57 3.06 -5.42
C PRO A 18 -2.84 4.37 -4.67
N MET A 19 -2.16 4.57 -3.54
CA MET A 19 -2.31 5.77 -2.70
C MET A 19 -0.98 6.17 -2.07
N THR A 20 -0.80 7.46 -1.79
CA THR A 20 0.29 7.96 -0.94
C THR A 20 -0.30 8.36 0.42
N VAL A 21 -0.09 7.52 1.43
CA VAL A 21 -0.59 7.75 2.80
C VAL A 21 0.59 7.84 3.74
N LEU A 22 0.86 9.04 4.25
CA LEU A 22 2.02 9.33 5.12
C LEU A 22 1.60 9.67 6.56
N VAL A 23 0.29 9.69 6.83
CA VAL A 23 -0.28 9.98 8.15
C VAL A 23 -0.92 8.70 8.67
N GLU A 24 -0.40 8.17 9.79
CA GLU A 24 -0.86 6.89 10.36
C GLU A 24 -2.34 6.90 10.74
N ALA A 25 -2.82 7.98 11.36
CA ALA A 25 -4.22 8.10 11.74
C ALA A 25 -5.15 7.97 10.53
N TYR A 26 -4.78 8.57 9.40
CA TYR A 26 -5.54 8.47 8.17
C TYR A 26 -5.49 7.07 7.55
N TRP A 27 -4.33 6.38 7.65
CA TRP A 27 -4.25 4.98 7.27
C TRP A 27 -5.20 4.10 8.10
N ARG A 28 -5.24 4.29 9.43
CA ARG A 28 -6.13 3.55 10.32
C ARG A 28 -7.60 3.78 9.98
N GLU A 29 -8.01 5.02 9.72
CA GLU A 29 -9.38 5.32 9.26
C GLU A 29 -9.76 4.55 7.98
N ILE A 30 -8.83 4.47 7.02
CA ILE A 30 -9.05 3.71 5.77
C ILE A 30 -9.15 2.21 6.08
N ALA A 31 -8.20 1.66 6.83
CA ALA A 31 -8.13 0.24 7.14
C ALA A 31 -9.34 -0.23 7.96
N ASP A 32 -9.69 0.52 9.01
CA ASP A 32 -10.83 0.24 9.88
C ASP A 32 -12.14 0.35 9.09
N GLY A 33 -12.31 1.40 8.28
CA GLY A 33 -13.50 1.55 7.45
C GLY A 33 -13.68 0.42 6.43
N LEU A 34 -12.60 -0.16 5.90
CA LEU A 34 -12.67 -1.33 5.02
C LEU A 34 -12.95 -2.62 5.81
N ALA A 35 -12.35 -2.78 6.99
CA ALA A 35 -12.58 -3.90 7.89
C ALA A 35 -14.03 -3.96 8.40
N ASP A 36 -14.63 -2.81 8.73
CA ASP A 36 -16.03 -2.68 9.14
C ASP A 36 -17.01 -3.14 8.04
N HIS A 37 -16.58 -3.08 6.78
CA HIS A 37 -17.33 -3.60 5.64
C HIS A 37 -16.96 -5.05 5.27
N GLY A 38 -16.15 -5.74 6.08
CA GLY A 38 -15.72 -7.10 5.83
C GLY A 38 -14.78 -7.26 4.63
N ILE A 39 -14.13 -6.18 4.20
CA ILE A 39 -13.22 -6.20 3.05
C ILE A 39 -11.80 -6.49 3.58
N PRO A 40 -11.21 -7.67 3.30
CA PRO A 40 -9.85 -7.96 3.73
C PRO A 40 -8.86 -7.07 2.97
N VAL A 41 -8.00 -6.37 3.71
CA VAL A 41 -6.98 -5.47 3.14
C VAL A 41 -5.61 -6.13 3.24
N ARG A 42 -4.85 -6.09 2.13
CA ARG A 42 -3.42 -6.38 2.11
C ARG A 42 -2.69 -5.07 1.85
N HIS A 43 -1.99 -4.58 2.86
CA HIS A 43 -1.23 -3.34 2.76
C HIS A 43 0.20 -3.64 2.30
N VAL A 44 0.57 -3.11 1.14
CA VAL A 44 1.90 -3.26 0.57
C VAL A 44 2.52 -1.88 0.34
N VAL A 45 3.74 -1.70 0.81
CA VAL A 45 4.54 -0.48 0.63
C VAL A 45 5.60 -0.74 -0.44
N LEU A 46 5.57 0.06 -1.50
CA LEU A 46 6.63 0.10 -2.50
C LEU A 46 7.73 1.04 -2.00
N HIS A 47 8.78 0.47 -1.41
CA HIS A 47 9.92 1.24 -0.92
C HIS A 47 10.95 1.45 -2.04
N ALA A 48 11.64 2.59 -2.00
CA ALA A 48 12.88 2.79 -2.71
C ALA A 48 13.78 3.63 -1.80
N ASP A 49 15.10 3.41 -1.88
CA ASP A 49 16.02 4.28 -1.17
C ASP A 49 15.86 5.75 -1.61
N ARG A 50 16.32 6.67 -0.75
CA ARG A 50 16.13 8.10 -0.98
C ARG A 50 16.74 8.58 -2.29
N ALA A 51 17.92 8.06 -2.65
CA ALA A 51 18.62 8.48 -3.87
C ALA A 51 17.85 8.05 -5.12
N THR A 52 17.35 6.82 -5.14
CA THR A 52 16.53 6.23 -6.20
C THR A 52 15.19 6.92 -6.31
N LEU A 53 14.53 7.22 -5.19
CA LEU A 53 13.28 7.96 -5.20
C LEU A 53 13.43 9.37 -5.79
N LEU A 54 14.48 10.10 -5.38
CA LEU A 54 14.80 11.42 -5.94
C LEU A 54 15.13 11.34 -7.44
N ALA A 55 15.94 10.37 -7.85
CA ALA A 55 16.29 10.15 -9.25
C ALA A 55 15.06 9.84 -10.11
N ARG A 56 14.13 8.99 -9.61
CA ARG A 56 12.87 8.67 -10.30
C ARG A 56 11.96 9.90 -10.43
N ILE A 57 11.80 10.70 -9.37
CA ILE A 57 10.99 11.93 -9.42
C ILE A 57 11.60 12.93 -10.42
N ALA A 58 12.93 13.05 -10.45
CA ALA A 58 13.62 13.96 -11.36
C ALA A 58 13.59 13.48 -12.82
N GLY A 59 13.62 12.17 -13.06
CA GLY A 59 13.66 11.56 -14.38
C GLY A 59 12.29 11.31 -15.03
N GLU A 60 11.19 11.34 -14.27
CA GLU A 60 9.84 11.06 -14.78
C GLU A 60 9.37 12.09 -15.82
N HIS A 61 9.77 13.35 -15.64
CA HIS A 61 9.37 14.47 -16.50
C HIS A 61 10.55 15.42 -16.73
N ALA A 62 10.53 16.15 -17.85
CA ALA A 62 11.56 17.15 -18.17
C ALA A 62 11.69 18.25 -17.09
N VAL A 63 10.59 18.54 -16.38
CA VAL A 63 10.58 19.40 -15.19
C VAL A 63 10.16 18.53 -14.00
N PRO A 64 11.02 18.35 -12.99
CA PRO A 64 10.69 17.56 -11.80
C PRO A 64 9.46 18.14 -11.08
N SER A 65 8.59 17.26 -10.57
CA SER A 65 7.41 17.67 -9.81
C SER A 65 7.81 18.22 -8.43
N PRO A 66 7.68 19.55 -8.17
CA PRO A 66 7.99 20.10 -6.85
C PRO A 66 7.07 19.52 -5.76
N PHE A 67 5.84 19.18 -6.15
CA PHE A 67 4.86 18.52 -5.32
C PHE A 67 5.28 17.13 -4.86
N ARG A 68 5.99 16.35 -5.68
CA ARG A 68 6.48 15.02 -5.25
C ARG A 68 7.70 15.15 -4.32
N LEU A 69 8.56 16.14 -4.57
CA LEU A 69 9.77 16.36 -3.78
C LEU A 69 9.47 16.74 -2.32
N GLN A 70 8.42 17.54 -2.06
CA GLN A 70 8.03 17.94 -0.69
C GLN A 70 7.63 16.75 0.21
N TYR A 71 7.27 15.60 -0.36
CA TYR A 71 6.87 14.42 0.42
C TYR A 71 8.01 13.42 0.68
N VAL A 72 9.22 13.64 0.15
CA VAL A 72 10.33 12.69 0.32
C VAL A 72 10.71 12.52 1.79
N ASP A 73 10.83 13.62 2.52
CA ASP A 73 11.21 13.56 3.93
C ASP A 73 10.04 13.09 4.81
N ALA A 74 8.80 13.46 4.46
CA ALA A 74 7.59 12.94 5.11
C ALA A 74 7.45 11.41 4.91
N TYR A 75 7.81 10.91 3.74
CA TYR A 75 7.87 9.47 3.49
C TYR A 75 8.95 8.80 4.32
N ALA A 76 10.16 9.37 4.38
CA ALA A 76 11.25 8.83 5.20
C ALA A 76 10.87 8.77 6.69
N GLU A 77 10.12 9.75 7.19
CA GLU A 77 9.49 9.72 8.52
C GLU A 77 8.52 8.57 8.66
N ALA A 78 7.47 8.53 7.83
CA ALA A 78 6.44 7.50 7.93
C ALA A 78 7.05 6.10 7.85
N ALA A 79 7.96 5.86 6.89
CA ALA A 79 8.68 4.61 6.67
C ALA A 79 9.37 4.10 7.95
N ARG A 80 10.11 4.98 8.63
CA ARG A 80 10.89 4.58 9.82
C ARG A 80 10.07 4.52 11.11
N THR A 81 8.90 5.15 11.16
CA THR A 81 8.08 5.21 12.39
C THR A 81 6.93 4.21 12.44
N TRP A 82 6.19 4.04 11.35
CA TRP A 82 4.93 3.26 11.38
C TRP A 82 4.67 2.48 10.10
N LEU A 83 4.98 3.07 8.95
CA LEU A 83 4.52 2.60 7.64
C LEU A 83 5.08 1.22 7.29
N HIS A 84 6.38 0.99 7.52
CA HIS A 84 6.99 -0.33 7.29
C HIS A 84 6.54 -1.38 8.31
N ALA A 85 6.12 -0.99 9.51
CA ALA A 85 5.61 -1.93 10.51
C ALA A 85 4.15 -2.35 10.23
N ALA A 86 3.39 -1.50 9.53
CA ALA A 86 1.98 -1.70 9.22
C ALA A 86 1.72 -2.35 7.86
N ALA A 87 2.75 -2.81 7.15
CA ALA A 87 2.65 -3.28 5.77
C ALA A 87 3.70 -4.35 5.43
N GLU A 88 3.43 -5.10 4.36
CA GLU A 88 4.48 -5.81 3.65
C GLU A 88 5.31 -4.80 2.84
N VAL A 89 6.64 -4.85 2.94
CA VAL A 89 7.51 -3.91 2.22
C VAL A 89 8.15 -4.61 1.02
N VAL A 90 7.90 -4.06 -0.17
CA VAL A 90 8.58 -4.46 -1.40
C VAL A 90 9.63 -3.40 -1.71
N ASP A 91 10.91 -3.76 -1.57
CA ASP A 91 12.03 -2.89 -1.95
C ASP A 91 12.20 -2.89 -3.48
N THR A 92 11.86 -1.76 -4.08
CA THR A 92 11.88 -1.55 -5.53
C THR A 92 13.18 -0.93 -6.03
N THR A 93 14.18 -0.68 -5.16
CA THR A 93 15.37 0.12 -5.46
C THR A 93 16.08 -0.36 -6.74
N HIS A 94 16.17 -1.67 -6.94
CA HIS A 94 16.82 -2.29 -8.09
C HIS A 94 15.89 -3.13 -8.97
N LEU A 95 14.57 -2.97 -8.80
CA LEU A 95 13.59 -3.78 -9.50
C LEU A 95 12.94 -3.00 -10.65
N THR A 96 12.68 -3.72 -11.73
CA THR A 96 11.79 -3.31 -12.81
C THR A 96 10.32 -3.37 -12.37
N PRO A 97 9.40 -2.65 -13.04
CA PRO A 97 7.97 -2.72 -12.71
C PRO A 97 7.39 -4.14 -12.73
N ASP A 98 7.82 -5.00 -13.66
CA ASP A 98 7.34 -6.38 -13.75
C ASP A 98 7.83 -7.23 -12.56
N GLU A 99 9.07 -7.04 -12.13
CA GLU A 99 9.61 -7.72 -10.94
C GLU A 99 8.89 -7.24 -9.67
N VAL A 100 8.60 -5.94 -9.56
CA VAL A 100 7.80 -5.39 -8.45
C VAL A 100 6.42 -6.02 -8.44
N ALA A 101 5.73 -6.08 -9.59
CA ALA A 101 4.41 -6.70 -9.68
C ALA A 101 4.44 -8.18 -9.26
N GLY A 102 5.46 -8.92 -9.69
CA GLY A 102 5.66 -10.31 -9.27
C GLY A 102 5.84 -10.46 -7.76
N GLN A 103 6.63 -9.59 -7.13
CA GLN A 103 6.81 -9.60 -5.67
C GLN A 103 5.53 -9.24 -4.92
N VAL A 104 4.77 -8.24 -5.40
CA VAL A 104 3.47 -7.88 -4.80
C VAL A 104 2.50 -9.06 -4.85
N VAL A 105 2.42 -9.76 -5.99
CA VAL A 105 1.57 -10.96 -6.12
C VAL A 105 2.01 -12.06 -5.17
N ALA A 106 3.32 -12.32 -5.06
CA ALA A 106 3.86 -13.32 -4.16
C ALA A 106 3.55 -13.00 -2.68
N ALA A 107 3.74 -11.75 -2.28
CA ALA A 107 3.42 -11.25 -0.94
C ALA A 107 1.94 -11.44 -0.58
N VAL A 108 1.04 -11.10 -1.49
CA VAL A 108 -0.41 -11.24 -1.28
C VAL A 108 -0.84 -12.71 -1.21
N ALA A 109 -0.18 -13.59 -1.97
CA ALA A 109 -0.49 -15.03 -2.00
C ALA A 109 0.07 -15.81 -0.80
N ALA A 110 1.19 -15.37 -0.20
CA ALA A 110 1.86 -16.08 0.89
C ALA A 110 1.16 -15.94 2.26
N ALA A 111 0.36 -14.89 2.46
CA ALA A 111 -0.36 -14.67 3.71
C ALA A 111 -1.71 -15.42 3.71
N PRO A 112 -1.96 -16.38 4.62
CA PRO A 112 -3.27 -17.03 4.69
C PRO A 112 -4.36 -15.97 4.89
N ALA A 113 -5.43 -16.05 4.11
CA ALA A 113 -6.64 -15.28 4.39
C ALA A 113 -7.10 -15.67 5.79
N GLY A 114 -7.13 -14.73 6.73
CA GLY A 114 -7.55 -14.99 8.11
C GLY A 114 -8.98 -15.53 8.10
N VAL A 115 -9.14 -16.84 8.21
CA VAL A 115 -10.44 -17.47 8.46
C VAL A 115 -10.72 -17.30 9.94
N SER A 116 -11.51 -16.29 10.29
CA SER A 116 -12.13 -16.20 11.61
C SER A 116 -13.11 -17.37 11.74
N SER A 117 -12.77 -18.36 12.56
CA SER A 117 -13.71 -19.42 12.93
C SER A 117 -14.87 -18.83 13.74
N PRO A 118 -16.13 -19.25 13.50
CA PRO A 118 -17.24 -18.83 14.34
C PRO A 118 -17.04 -19.42 15.75
N SER A 119 -17.09 -18.55 16.76
CA SER A 119 -17.15 -18.98 18.16
C SER A 119 -18.49 -19.67 18.39
N THR A 120 -18.46 -21.00 18.46
CA THR A 120 -19.52 -21.77 19.13
C THR A 120 -19.21 -21.77 20.61
N THR A 121 -20.08 -21.16 21.42
CA THR A 121 -20.19 -21.49 22.84
C THR A 121 -21.63 -21.88 23.11
N ALA A 122 -21.75 -23.08 23.67
CA ALA A 122 -22.96 -23.78 24.08
C ALA A 122 -23.52 -23.23 25.40
#